data_AF-A0A9E1JB34-F1
#
_entry.id   AF-A0A9E1JB34-F1
#
_cell.length_a   1.000
_cell.length_b   1.000
_cell.length_c   1.000
_cell.angle_alpha   90.00
_cell.angle_beta   90.00
_cell.angle_gamma   90.00
#
_symmetry.space_group_name_H-M   'P 1'
#
loop_
_entity.id
_entity.type
_entity.pdbx_description
1 polymer ?
#
loop_
_entity_poly.entity_id
_entity_poly.type
_entity_poly.pdbx_seq_one_letter_code
_entity_poly.pdbx_strand_id
1 'polypeptide(L)'
;MTVDGATTLADAFCFVLKTAPPATKAAAARSVARRWRSGDISEIGICAPPDRPARPDRPELRPPREMPRRGKAATDKGRIALLHALAHIELNAIDLACDIIARFSGQDLPRAFFDDWIKVADEEAQHFMLLRDRL
;
A
#
# COMPACT_ATOMS: atom_id res chain seq x y z
N MET A 1 3.99 12.15 10.75
CA MET A 1 4.63 12.73 9.56
C MET A 1 3.64 12.52 8.42
N THR A 2 3.14 13.58 7.80
CA THR A 2 2.17 13.51 6.69
C THR A 2 2.92 13.63 5.36
N VAL A 3 2.27 13.23 4.25
CA VAL A 3 2.84 13.29 2.89
C VAL A 3 3.04 14.75 2.39
N ASP A 4 2.65 15.74 3.19
CA ASP A 4 2.45 17.14 2.78
C ASP A 4 3.74 17.84 2.31
N GLY A 5 4.92 17.31 2.64
CA GLY A 5 6.22 17.84 2.17
C GLY A 5 6.74 17.22 0.87
N ALA A 6 6.11 16.17 0.33
CA ALA A 6 6.59 15.53 -0.89
C ALA A 6 6.26 16.38 -2.12
N THR A 7 7.30 16.71 -2.90
CA THR A 7 7.24 17.53 -4.12
C THR A 7 7.10 16.71 -5.39
N THR A 8 7.40 15.41 -5.35
CA THR A 8 7.31 14.49 -6.49
C THR A 8 6.52 13.23 -6.17
N LEU A 9 6.03 12.55 -7.20
CA LEU A 9 5.31 11.28 -7.08
C LEU A 9 6.18 10.20 -6.44
N ALA A 10 7.44 10.10 -6.86
CA ALA A 10 8.41 9.16 -6.35
C ALA A 10 8.63 9.36 -4.85
N ASP A 11 8.92 10.59 -4.41
CA ASP A 11 9.12 10.90 -2.98
C ASP A 11 7.88 10.56 -2.15
N ALA A 12 6.70 10.86 -2.68
CA ALA A 12 5.44 10.62 -2.00
C ALA A 12 5.18 9.12 -1.80
N PHE A 13 5.39 8.28 -2.81
CA PHE A 13 5.27 6.83 -2.66
C PHE A 13 6.43 6.19 -1.89
N CYS A 14 7.65 6.73 -1.99
CA CYS A 14 8.76 6.37 -1.11
C CYS A 14 8.40 6.61 0.37
N PHE A 15 7.68 7.68 0.68
CA PHE A 15 7.15 7.93 2.02
C PHE A 15 6.08 6.89 2.42
N VAL A 16 5.15 6.54 1.52
CA VAL A 16 4.15 5.48 1.78
C VAL A 16 4.85 4.15 2.11
N LEU A 17 5.87 3.77 1.34
CA LEU A 17 6.66 2.55 1.57
C LEU A 17 7.35 2.54 2.94
N LYS A 18 7.74 3.70 3.46
CA LYS A 18 8.37 3.84 4.79
C LYS A 18 7.35 3.90 5.94
N THR A 19 6.05 3.95 5.65
CA THR A 19 4.99 4.05 6.65
C THR A 19 4.58 2.67 7.16
N ALA A 20 4.93 2.31 8.39
CA ALA A 20 4.62 0.98 8.95
C ALA A 20 3.12 0.75 9.27
N PRO A 21 2.39 1.67 9.96
CA PRO A 21 1.02 1.38 10.38
C PRO A 21 0.08 1.19 9.17
N PRO A 22 -0.64 0.05 9.05
CA PRO A 22 -1.44 -0.25 7.85
C PRO A 22 -2.49 0.79 7.52
N ALA A 23 -3.20 1.27 8.54
CA ALA A 23 -4.20 2.34 8.43
C ALA A 23 -3.61 3.64 7.88
N THR A 24 -2.46 4.06 8.42
CA THR A 24 -1.76 5.28 8.01
C THR A 24 -1.18 5.12 6.61
N LYS A 25 -0.64 3.94 6.27
CA LYS A 25 -0.13 3.62 4.93
C LYS A 25 -1.22 3.72 3.88
N ALA A 26 -2.36 3.07 4.10
CA ALA A 26 -3.50 3.11 3.20
C ALA A 26 -4.01 4.56 3.02
N ALA A 27 -4.18 5.30 4.13
CA ALA A 27 -4.59 6.70 4.06
C ALA A 27 -3.59 7.58 3.28
N ALA A 28 -2.28 7.35 3.46
CA ALA A 28 -1.23 8.05 2.74
C ALA A 28 -1.28 7.75 1.24
N ALA A 29 -1.39 6.47 0.83
CA ALA A 29 -1.52 6.08 -0.56
C ALA A 29 -2.70 6.77 -1.25
N ARG A 30 -3.88 6.79 -0.61
CA ARG A 30 -5.06 7.51 -1.12
C ARG A 30 -4.83 9.01 -1.21
N SER A 31 -4.09 9.58 -0.26
CA SER A 31 -3.74 11.00 -0.28
C SER A 31 -2.84 11.37 -1.47
N VAL A 32 -1.85 10.53 -1.77
CA VAL A 32 -1.00 10.69 -2.96
C VAL A 32 -1.85 10.61 -4.23
N ALA A 33 -2.71 9.61 -4.35
CA ALA A 33 -3.58 9.45 -5.51
C ALA A 33 -4.51 10.64 -5.73
N ARG A 34 -5.06 11.23 -4.65
CA ARG A 34 -5.84 12.47 -4.74
C ARG A 34 -4.99 13.64 -5.23
N ARG A 35 -3.80 13.86 -4.64
CA ARG A 35 -2.90 14.96 -5.00
C ARG A 35 -2.37 14.86 -6.43
N TRP A 36 -2.13 13.65 -6.92
CA TRP A 36 -1.78 13.42 -8.32
C TRP A 36 -2.92 13.78 -9.28
N ARG A 37 -4.16 13.36 -8.95
CA ARG A 37 -5.34 13.67 -9.77
C ARG A 37 -5.73 15.15 -9.76
N SER A 38 -5.51 15.86 -8.66
CA SER A 38 -5.74 17.31 -8.58
C SER A 38 -4.64 18.13 -9.26
N GLY A 39 -3.47 17.52 -9.53
CA GLY A 39 -2.30 18.23 -10.06
C GLY A 39 -1.41 18.87 -8.99
N ASP A 40 -1.72 18.69 -7.70
CA ASP A 40 -0.86 19.15 -6.57
C ASP A 40 0.50 18.42 -6.56
N ILE A 41 0.56 17.24 -7.16
CA ILE A 41 1.80 16.57 -7.56
C ILE A 41 1.71 16.38 -9.08
N SER A 42 2.58 17.02 -9.84
CA SER A 42 2.65 16.89 -11.30
C SER A 42 3.90 16.14 -11.77
N GLU A 43 4.99 16.23 -11.00
CA GLU A 43 6.28 15.66 -11.36
C GLU A 43 6.43 14.22 -10.85
N ILE A 44 6.95 13.35 -11.72
CA ILE A 44 7.23 11.95 -11.36
C ILE A 44 8.39 11.89 -10.36
N GLY A 45 9.53 12.52 -10.69
CA GLY A 45 10.72 12.56 -9.84
C GLY A 45 11.45 11.22 -9.71
N ILE A 46 12.49 11.19 -8.87
CA ILE A 46 13.32 10.01 -8.61
C ILE A 46 13.53 9.90 -7.11
N CYS A 47 13.36 8.71 -6.55
CA CYS A 47 13.67 8.44 -5.16
C CYS A 47 14.49 7.14 -5.00
N ALA A 48 15.04 6.93 -3.82
CA ALA A 48 15.62 5.66 -3.41
C ALA A 48 14.61 4.90 -2.53
N PRO A 49 13.83 3.95 -3.09
CA PRO A 49 12.88 3.16 -2.31
C PRO A 49 13.64 2.28 -1.30
N PRO A 50 13.01 1.97 -0.14
CA PRO A 50 13.60 1.01 0.79
C PRO A 50 13.70 -0.37 0.14
N ASP A 51 14.59 -1.23 0.66
CA ASP A 51 14.70 -2.62 0.18
C ASP A 51 13.40 -3.40 0.33
N ARG A 52 12.62 -3.08 1.36
CA ARG A 52 11.29 -3.63 1.61
C ARG A 52 10.35 -2.56 2.17
N PRO A 53 9.05 -2.65 1.88
CA PRO A 53 8.05 -1.81 2.54
C PRO A 53 8.06 -2.02 4.06
N ALA A 54 7.91 -0.93 4.81
CA ALA A 54 7.84 -0.95 6.26
C ALA A 54 6.61 -1.74 6.73
N ARG A 55 6.78 -2.49 7.82
CA ARG A 55 5.75 -3.30 8.46
C ARG A 55 5.70 -2.97 9.95
N PRO A 56 4.53 -3.05 10.60
CA PRO A 56 4.45 -2.95 12.06
C PRO A 56 5.14 -4.15 12.72
N ASP A 57 5.53 -4.01 13.99
CA ASP A 57 6.16 -5.09 14.77
C ASP A 57 5.27 -6.34 14.93
N ARG A 58 3.95 -6.17 14.76
CA ARG A 58 2.96 -7.24 14.84
C ARG A 58 1.96 -7.18 13.68
N PRO A 59 1.48 -8.34 13.19
CA PRO A 59 1.84 -9.70 13.62
C PRO A 59 3.27 -10.09 13.20
N GLU A 60 3.86 -11.05 13.92
CA GLU A 60 5.17 -11.61 13.57
C GLU A 60 5.13 -12.25 12.17
N LEU A 61 6.09 -11.91 11.32
CA LEU A 61 6.23 -12.51 10.00
C LEU A 61 6.81 -13.91 10.13
N ARG A 62 6.01 -14.93 9.84
CA ARG A 62 6.42 -16.34 9.93
C ARG A 62 6.57 -16.99 8.56
N PRO A 63 7.53 -17.93 8.40
CA PRO A 63 7.60 -18.79 7.22
C PRO A 63 6.29 -19.57 6.99
N PRO A 64 5.92 -19.91 5.74
CA PRO A 64 4.69 -20.64 5.45
C PRO A 64 4.49 -21.94 6.24
N ARG A 65 5.58 -22.67 6.53
CA ARG A 65 5.57 -23.91 7.31
C ARG A 65 5.23 -23.72 8.81
N GLU A 66 5.38 -22.49 9.31
CA GLU A 66 5.12 -22.10 10.71
C GLU A 66 3.80 -21.33 10.87
N MET A 67 3.05 -21.14 9.77
CA MET A 67 1.75 -20.49 9.81
C MET A 67 0.70 -21.38 10.49
N PRO A 68 -0.16 -20.81 11.35
CA PRO A 68 -1.27 -21.56 11.95
C PRO A 68 -2.19 -22.15 10.87
N ARG A 69 -2.69 -23.37 11.09
CA ARG A 69 -3.70 -23.97 10.19
C ARG A 69 -4.98 -23.14 10.22
N ARG A 70 -5.49 -22.80 9.04
CA ARG A 70 -6.76 -22.06 8.91
C ARG A 70 -7.92 -22.98 9.30
N GLY A 71 -8.82 -22.49 10.15
CA GLY A 71 -10.06 -23.20 10.53
C GLY A 71 -11.10 -23.20 9.41
N LYS A 72 -12.27 -23.82 9.65
CA LYS A 72 -13.39 -23.81 8.70
C LYS A 72 -13.97 -22.40 8.55
N ALA A 73 -14.06 -21.90 7.31
CA ALA A 73 -14.56 -20.57 6.98
C ALA A 73 -16.03 -20.32 7.41
N ALA A 74 -16.82 -21.38 7.60
CA ALA A 74 -18.22 -21.27 8.01
C ALA A 74 -18.45 -20.87 9.49
N THR A 75 -17.38 -20.84 10.30
CA THR A 75 -17.45 -20.38 11.70
C THR A 75 -17.14 -18.89 11.79
N ASP A 76 -17.63 -18.19 12.81
CA ASP A 76 -17.36 -16.75 12.98
C ASP A 76 -15.85 -16.46 13.09
N LYS A 77 -15.11 -17.30 13.83
CA LYS A 77 -13.64 -17.23 13.88
C LYS A 77 -13.01 -17.41 12.50
N GLY A 78 -13.55 -18.31 11.68
CA GLY A 78 -13.11 -18.54 10.30
C GLY A 78 -13.39 -17.34 9.39
N ARG A 79 -14.54 -16.68 9.54
CA ARG A 79 -14.89 -15.46 8.80
C ARG A 79 -13.99 -14.29 9.17
N ILE A 80 -13.73 -14.08 10.47
CA ILE A 80 -12.79 -13.03 10.93
C ILE A 80 -11.38 -13.30 10.39
N ALA A 81 -10.90 -14.55 10.45
CA ALA A 81 -9.61 -14.93 9.90
C ALA A 81 -9.53 -14.71 8.38
N LEU A 82 -10.62 -14.93 7.64
CA LEU A 82 -10.71 -14.64 6.21
C LEU A 82 -10.63 -13.13 5.94
N LEU A 83 -11.37 -12.31 6.70
CA LEU A 83 -11.31 -10.85 6.58
C LEU A 83 -9.90 -10.31 6.89
N HIS A 84 -9.22 -10.84 7.92
CA HIS A 84 -7.80 -10.52 8.17
C HIS A 84 -6.90 -10.90 6.99
N ALA A 85 -7.11 -12.09 6.42
CA ALA A 85 -6.30 -12.55 5.29
C ALA A 85 -6.48 -11.65 4.06
N LEU A 86 -7.72 -11.26 3.75
CA LEU A 86 -8.02 -10.31 2.67
C LEU A 86 -7.37 -8.95 2.96
N ALA A 87 -7.50 -8.41 4.17
CA ALA A 87 -6.87 -7.14 4.53
C ALA A 87 -5.33 -7.19 4.38
N HIS A 88 -4.70 -8.31 4.68
CA HIS A 88 -3.26 -8.49 4.41
C HIS A 88 -2.92 -8.56 2.92
N ILE A 89 -3.79 -9.16 2.09
CA ILE A 89 -3.62 -9.18 0.63
C ILE A 89 -3.70 -7.75 0.08
N GLU A 90 -4.71 -6.98 0.47
CA GLU A 90 -4.84 -5.59 0.03
C GLU A 90 -3.66 -4.73 0.46
N LEU A 91 -3.19 -4.89 1.71
CA LEU A 91 -2.01 -4.17 2.18
C LEU A 91 -0.75 -4.51 1.37
N ASN A 92 -0.59 -5.77 0.95
CA ASN A 92 0.52 -6.17 0.09
C ASN A 92 0.38 -5.60 -1.33
N ALA A 93 -0.85 -5.46 -1.84
CA ALA A 93 -1.11 -4.88 -3.14
C ALA A 93 -0.82 -3.37 -3.16
N ILE A 94 -1.17 -2.65 -2.09
CA ILE A 94 -0.74 -1.24 -1.88
C ILE A 94 0.78 -1.15 -1.92
N ASP A 95 1.47 -1.99 -1.15
CA ASP A 95 2.93 -2.03 -1.10
C ASP A 95 3.54 -2.28 -2.49
N LEU A 96 3.01 -3.25 -3.22
CA LEU A 96 3.48 -3.60 -4.57
C LEU A 96 3.31 -2.43 -5.55
N ALA A 97 2.13 -1.82 -5.59
CA ALA A 97 1.85 -0.70 -6.48
C ALA A 97 2.77 0.50 -6.18
N CYS A 98 2.96 0.83 -4.89
CA CYS A 98 3.86 1.90 -4.47
C CYS A 98 5.32 1.60 -4.82
N ASP A 99 5.76 0.35 -4.65
CA ASP A 99 7.13 -0.10 -4.94
C ASP A 99 7.44 -0.05 -6.44
N ILE A 100 6.49 -0.45 -7.29
CA ILE A 100 6.62 -0.33 -8.75
C ILE A 100 6.75 1.14 -9.15
N ILE A 101 5.87 2.02 -8.67
CA ILE A 101 5.95 3.46 -8.98
C ILE A 101 7.32 4.02 -8.57
N ALA A 102 7.78 3.74 -7.35
CA ALA A 102 9.03 4.27 -6.84
C ALA A 102 10.27 3.74 -7.57
N ARG A 103 10.30 2.45 -7.96
CA ARG A 103 11.46 1.84 -8.64
C ARG A 103 11.55 2.23 -10.11
N PHE A 104 10.41 2.49 -10.75
CA PHE A 104 10.36 2.81 -12.18
C PHE A 104 10.29 4.33 -12.47
N SER A 105 10.23 5.18 -11.43
CA SER A 105 10.09 6.64 -11.59
C SER A 105 11.26 7.32 -12.33
N GLY A 106 12.44 6.70 -12.37
CA GLY A 106 13.62 7.18 -13.12
C GLY A 106 13.77 6.58 -14.52
N GLN A 107 12.81 5.78 -14.98
CA GLN A 107 12.81 5.19 -16.32
C GLN A 107 12.00 6.06 -17.29
N ASP A 108 12.34 6.01 -18.58
CA ASP A 108 11.58 6.67 -19.64
C ASP A 108 10.29 5.89 -19.94
N LEU A 109 9.28 6.10 -19.09
CA LEU A 109 7.97 5.47 -19.18
C LEU A 109 6.87 6.52 -19.36
N PRO A 110 5.80 6.20 -20.10
CA PRO A 110 4.71 7.13 -20.30
C PRO A 110 3.98 7.42 -18.99
N ARG A 111 3.46 8.65 -18.83
CA ARG A 111 2.66 9.05 -17.66
C ARG A 111 1.54 8.06 -17.31
N ALA A 112 0.92 7.48 -18.33
CA ALA A 112 -0.14 6.48 -18.20
C ALA A 112 0.29 5.24 -17.39
N PHE A 113 1.56 4.83 -17.46
CA PHE A 113 2.09 3.74 -16.63
C PHE A 113 1.92 4.06 -15.14
N PHE A 114 2.25 5.29 -14.75
CA PHE A 114 2.10 5.74 -13.38
C PHE A 114 0.63 5.95 -13.01
N ASP A 115 -0.17 6.51 -13.91
CA ASP A 115 -1.61 6.69 -13.72
C ASP A 115 -2.31 5.36 -13.36
N ASP A 116 -1.99 4.28 -14.08
CA ASP A 116 -2.56 2.96 -13.85
C ASP A 116 -2.14 2.36 -12.49
N TRP A 117 -0.85 2.46 -12.13
CA TRP A 117 -0.39 1.95 -10.82
C TRP A 117 -0.91 2.79 -9.64
N ILE A 118 -1.08 4.09 -9.81
CA ILE A 118 -1.70 4.96 -8.81
C ILE A 118 -3.15 4.56 -8.58
N LYS A 119 -3.88 4.22 -9.65
CA LYS A 119 -5.25 3.73 -9.55
C LYS A 119 -5.30 2.44 -8.72
N VAL A 120 -4.45 1.47 -8.99
CA VAL A 120 -4.34 0.24 -8.19
C VAL A 120 -4.05 0.59 -6.72
N ALA A 121 -3.05 1.44 -6.45
CA ALA A 121 -2.72 1.82 -5.07
C ALA A 121 -3.91 2.45 -4.30
N ASP A 122 -4.73 3.27 -4.96
CA ASP A 122 -5.92 3.89 -4.35
C ASP A 122 -7.06 2.89 -4.14
N GLU A 123 -7.32 2.02 -5.12
CA GLU A 123 -8.37 0.99 -5.06
C GLU A 123 -8.10 -0.02 -3.94
N GLU A 124 -6.87 -0.56 -3.86
CA GLU A 124 -6.52 -1.52 -2.81
C GLU A 124 -6.44 -0.86 -1.43
N ALA A 125 -6.06 0.41 -1.36
CA ALA A 125 -6.16 1.18 -0.12
C ALA A 125 -7.62 1.40 0.31
N GLN A 126 -8.54 1.58 -0.63
CA GLN A 126 -9.97 1.63 -0.32
C GLN A 126 -10.50 0.26 0.13
N HIS A 127 -10.15 -0.82 -0.56
CA HIS A 127 -10.54 -2.18 -0.18
C HIS A 127 -10.03 -2.54 1.22
N PHE A 128 -8.76 -2.24 1.52
CA PHE A 128 -8.17 -2.42 2.85
C PHE A 128 -8.99 -1.71 3.94
N MET A 129 -9.33 -0.44 3.71
CA MET A 129 -10.08 0.36 4.70
C MET A 129 -11.48 -0.22 4.92
N LEU A 130 -12.18 -0.64 3.86
CA LEU A 130 -13.49 -1.28 3.96
C LEU A 130 -13.43 -2.60 4.74
N LEU A 131 -12.40 -3.41 4.52
CA LEU A 131 -12.20 -4.66 5.27
C LEU A 131 -11.88 -4.38 6.73
N ARG A 132 -11.01 -3.41 6.99
CA ARG A 132 -10.63 -3.01 8.36
C ARG A 132 -11.81 -2.50 9.17
N ASP A 133 -12.71 -1.74 8.58
CA ASP A 133 -13.90 -1.22 9.28
C ASP A 133 -14.92 -2.33 9.62
N ARG A 134 -14.70 -3.57 9.14
CA ARG A 134 -15.49 -4.76 9.46
C ARG A 134 -14.82 -5.69 10.48
N LEU A 135 -13.61 -5.36 10.94
CA LEU A 135 -12.81 -6.12 11.92
C LEU A 135 -12.89 -5.48 13.31
#